data_AF-A0A3N4IKI5-F1
#
_entry.id   AF-A0A3N4IKI5-F1
#
_cell.length_a   1.000
_cell.length_b   1.000
_cell.length_c   1.000
_cell.angle_alpha   90.00
_cell.angle_beta   90.00
_cell.angle_gamma   90.00
#
_symmetry.space_group_name_H-M   'P 1'
#
loop_
_entity.id
_entity.type
_entity.pdbx_description
1 polymer ?
#
loop_
_entity_poly.entity_id
_entity_poly.type
_entity_poly.pdbx_seq_one_letter_code
_entity_poly.pdbx_strand_id
1 'polypeptide(L)'
;MASSDAKTKVPVAESSTEVEALPSISIHYCPACNWMLRATYAAQELLHTFSNNISSVSLHPSRVAGVYRIEVHVPQQADIEARTAIVWERKADNGFPDIKILKRRVRDIVSPGTGLGHIDRHGGKEASVVKEEQQKEQQEEQKDEHKEGVAVECTDCKP
;
A
#
# COMPACT_ATOMS: atom_id res chain seq x y z
N MET A 1 -38.10 -34.28 -41.92
CA MET A 1 -37.95 -32.83 -41.69
C MET A 1 -36.70 -32.63 -40.83
N ALA A 2 -35.57 -32.44 -41.50
CA ALA A 2 -34.26 -32.30 -40.87
C ALA A 2 -34.07 -30.85 -40.41
N SER A 3 -33.73 -30.65 -39.14
CA SER A 3 -33.20 -29.39 -38.65
C SER A 3 -32.00 -29.74 -37.78
N SER A 4 -30.83 -29.73 -38.42
CA SER A 4 -29.53 -30.03 -37.83
C SER A 4 -28.67 -28.77 -37.91
N ASP A 5 -28.24 -28.34 -36.73
CA ASP A 5 -26.92 -27.76 -36.44
C ASP A 5 -26.51 -26.47 -37.17
N ALA A 6 -26.97 -25.33 -36.65
CA ALA A 6 -26.31 -24.05 -36.85
C ALA A 6 -24.98 -24.02 -36.06
N LYS A 7 -23.91 -24.48 -36.69
CA LYS A 7 -22.53 -24.37 -36.19
C LYS A 7 -22.04 -22.92 -36.34
N THR A 8 -22.36 -22.05 -35.39
CA THR A 8 -21.76 -20.71 -35.32
C THR A 8 -20.29 -20.84 -34.93
N LYS A 9 -19.42 -20.65 -35.91
CA LYS A 9 -17.96 -20.59 -35.77
C LYS A 9 -17.61 -19.30 -35.04
N VAL A 10 -17.29 -19.39 -33.75
CA VAL A 10 -16.73 -18.27 -32.99
C VAL A 10 -15.34 -17.97 -33.56
N PRO A 11 -15.03 -16.74 -33.99
CA PRO A 11 -13.69 -16.37 -34.40
C PRO A 11 -12.77 -16.36 -33.17
N VAL A 12 -11.67 -17.09 -33.27
CA VAL A 12 -10.57 -17.08 -32.29
C VAL A 12 -9.91 -15.71 -32.38
N ALA A 13 -9.97 -14.95 -31.28
CA ALA A 13 -9.35 -13.65 -31.15
C ALA A 13 -7.82 -13.77 -31.28
N GLU A 14 -7.26 -12.99 -32.20
CA GLU A 14 -5.82 -12.89 -32.46
C GLU A 14 -5.10 -12.26 -31.25
N SER A 15 -3.98 -12.87 -30.86
CA SER A 15 -3.20 -12.57 -29.66
C SER A 15 -2.51 -11.20 -29.74
N SER A 16 -2.89 -10.29 -28.85
CA SER A 16 -2.26 -8.98 -28.70
C SER A 16 -1.08 -9.05 -27.73
N THR A 17 0.13 -9.26 -28.26
CA THR A 17 1.39 -9.37 -27.50
C THR A 17 1.90 -8.06 -26.89
N GLU A 18 1.21 -6.92 -27.06
CA GLU A 18 1.61 -5.64 -26.46
C GLU A 18 1.21 -5.52 -24.97
N VAL A 19 0.18 -6.25 -24.53
CA VAL A 19 -0.32 -6.20 -23.14
C VAL A 19 0.59 -6.96 -22.17
N GLU A 20 1.37 -7.93 -22.65
CA GLU A 20 2.22 -8.79 -21.82
C GLU A 20 3.48 -8.08 -21.29
N ALA A 21 3.83 -6.91 -21.84
CA ALA A 21 5.01 -6.17 -21.40
C ALA A 21 4.74 -5.27 -20.16
N LEU A 22 3.49 -5.04 -19.77
CA LEU A 22 3.12 -4.15 -18.67
C LEU A 22 2.85 -4.92 -17.36
N PRO A 23 3.26 -4.38 -16.19
CA PRO A 23 2.97 -4.97 -14.90
C PRO A 23 1.48 -5.22 -14.64
N SER A 24 1.14 -6.32 -13.97
CA SER A 24 -0.22 -6.63 -13.52
C SER A 24 -0.32 -6.61 -12.00
N ILE A 25 -1.51 -6.34 -11.46
CA ILE A 25 -1.75 -6.25 -10.01
C ILE A 25 -2.78 -7.28 -9.58
N SER A 26 -2.46 -8.08 -8.56
CA SER A 26 -3.35 -9.07 -7.97
C SER A 26 -3.77 -8.65 -6.56
N ILE A 27 -5.08 -8.54 -6.33
CA ILE A 27 -5.65 -8.22 -5.01
C ILE A 27 -6.35 -9.46 -4.45
N HIS A 28 -5.73 -10.09 -3.46
CA HIS A 28 -6.32 -11.20 -2.72
C HIS A 28 -7.13 -10.69 -1.55
N TYR A 29 -8.41 -11.06 -1.47
CA TYR A 29 -9.29 -10.61 -0.38
C TYR A 29 -10.14 -11.75 0.18
N CYS A 30 -10.53 -11.64 1.45
CA CYS A 30 -11.48 -12.57 2.06
C CYS A 30 -12.92 -12.14 1.75
N PRO A 31 -13.72 -12.96 1.03
CA PRO A 31 -15.11 -12.64 0.74
C PRO A 31 -16.00 -12.66 2.00
N ALA A 32 -15.73 -13.59 2.94
CA ALA A 32 -16.49 -13.72 4.18
C ALA A 32 -16.34 -12.52 5.13
N CYS A 33 -15.26 -11.72 5.00
CA CYS A 33 -15.03 -10.54 5.81
C CYS A 33 -15.66 -9.26 5.22
N ASN A 34 -16.42 -9.37 4.12
CA ASN A 34 -17.00 -8.24 3.40
C ASN A 34 -15.96 -7.21 2.91
N TRP A 35 -14.77 -7.68 2.49
CA TRP A 35 -13.69 -6.81 2.03
C TRP A 35 -13.65 -6.60 0.51
N MET A 36 -14.61 -7.18 -0.22
CA MET A 36 -14.74 -7.00 -1.67
C MET A 36 -14.81 -5.52 -2.04
N LEU A 37 -15.62 -4.72 -1.34
CA LEU A 37 -15.77 -3.28 -1.64
C LEU A 37 -14.46 -2.51 -1.51
N ARG A 38 -13.63 -2.84 -0.51
CA ARG A 38 -12.30 -2.25 -0.33
C ARG A 38 -11.34 -2.67 -1.43
N ALA A 39 -11.38 -3.95 -1.83
CA ALA A 39 -10.56 -4.46 -2.92
C ALA A 39 -10.93 -3.80 -4.26
N THR A 40 -12.22 -3.67 -4.57
CA THR A 40 -12.70 -3.00 -5.79
C THR A 40 -12.36 -1.52 -5.79
N TYR A 41 -12.50 -0.83 -4.66
CA TYR A 41 -12.10 0.58 -4.55
C TYR A 41 -10.60 0.77 -4.83
N ALA A 42 -9.74 -0.06 -4.22
CA ALA A 42 -8.31 -0.02 -4.49
C ALA A 42 -8.00 -0.30 -5.97
N ALA A 43 -8.68 -1.27 -6.59
CA ALA A 43 -8.51 -1.57 -8.01
C ALA A 43 -8.89 -0.39 -8.91
N GLN A 44 -10.03 0.27 -8.65
CA GLN A 44 -10.47 1.44 -9.40
C GLN A 44 -9.46 2.59 -9.31
N GLU A 45 -8.97 2.87 -8.10
CA GLU A 45 -8.00 3.92 -7.86
C GLU A 45 -6.66 3.65 -8.55
N LEU A 46 -6.21 2.39 -8.59
CA LEU A 46 -4.99 1.98 -9.28
C LEU A 46 -5.15 2.07 -10.79
N LEU A 47 -6.25 1.58 -11.35
CA LEU A 47 -6.55 1.67 -12.79
C LEU A 47 -6.67 3.13 -13.24
N HIS A 48 -7.28 3.99 -12.44
CA HIS A 48 -7.40 5.41 -12.76
C HIS A 48 -6.04 6.12 -12.71
N THR A 49 -5.17 5.77 -11.76
CA THR A 49 -3.87 6.43 -11.59
C THR A 49 -2.82 5.94 -12.58
N PHE A 50 -2.82 4.64 -12.90
CA PHE A 50 -1.79 3.96 -13.68
C PHE A 50 -2.30 3.42 -15.01
N SER A 51 -3.35 4.02 -15.59
CA SER A 51 -4.05 3.52 -16.77
C SER A 51 -3.16 3.10 -17.94
N ASN A 52 -2.01 3.76 -18.12
CA ASN A 52 -1.05 3.49 -19.20
C ASN A 52 0.19 2.70 -18.73
N ASN A 53 0.30 2.39 -17.45
CA ASN A 53 1.48 1.79 -16.84
C ASN A 53 1.23 0.38 -16.27
N ILE A 54 -0.02 -0.11 -16.29
CA ILE A 54 -0.36 -1.47 -15.88
C ILE A 54 -1.21 -2.15 -16.94
N SER A 55 -1.04 -3.47 -17.09
CA SER A 55 -1.83 -4.28 -18.02
C SER A 55 -3.22 -4.58 -17.45
N SER A 56 -3.29 -4.92 -16.17
CA SER A 56 -4.53 -5.37 -15.54
C SER A 56 -4.49 -5.27 -14.01
N VAL A 57 -5.67 -5.22 -13.41
CA VAL A 57 -5.88 -5.44 -11.98
C VAL A 57 -6.88 -6.58 -11.81
N SER A 58 -6.49 -7.64 -11.11
CA SER A 58 -7.32 -8.82 -10.86
C SER A 58 -7.74 -8.90 -9.38
N LEU A 59 -8.99 -9.31 -9.17
CA LEU A 59 -9.56 -9.53 -7.84
C LEU A 59 -9.67 -11.03 -7.56
N HIS A 60 -8.93 -11.52 -6.57
CA HIS A 60 -8.85 -12.93 -6.22
C HIS A 60 -9.53 -13.20 -4.87
N PRO A 61 -10.74 -13.80 -4.85
CA PRO A 61 -11.34 -14.24 -3.60
C PRO A 61 -10.50 -15.38 -2.99
N SER A 62 -10.03 -15.18 -1.76
CA SER A 62 -9.25 -16.17 -1.01
C SER A 62 -10.15 -17.00 -0.11
N ARG A 63 -9.86 -18.31 -0.03
CA ARG A 63 -10.53 -19.22 0.93
C ARG A 63 -10.05 -19.00 2.37
N VAL A 64 -8.92 -18.32 2.55
CA VAL A 64 -8.33 -18.08 3.88
C VAL A 64 -8.99 -16.86 4.51
N ALA A 65 -9.54 -17.04 5.71
CA ALA A 65 -10.19 -15.99 6.48
C ALA A 65 -9.21 -14.85 6.82
N GLY A 66 -9.65 -13.61 6.66
CA GLY A 66 -8.87 -12.44 7.03
C GLY A 66 -7.64 -12.17 6.15
N VAL A 67 -7.57 -12.71 4.94
CA VAL A 67 -6.55 -12.32 3.95
C VAL A 67 -6.94 -11.02 3.26
N TYR A 68 -6.00 -10.08 3.24
CA TYR A 68 -6.01 -8.93 2.34
C TYR A 68 -4.56 -8.65 1.93
N ARG A 69 -4.25 -8.92 0.66
CA ARG A 69 -2.88 -8.82 0.14
C ARG A 69 -2.90 -8.27 -1.28
N ILE A 70 -1.98 -7.37 -1.58
CA ILE A 70 -1.83 -6.74 -2.89
C ILE A 70 -0.43 -7.04 -3.41
N GLU A 71 -0.36 -7.59 -4.61
CA GLU A 71 0.86 -8.01 -5.27
C GLU A 71 0.97 -7.35 -6.64
N VAL A 72 2.19 -7.00 -7.05
CA VAL A 72 2.49 -6.51 -8.39
C VAL A 72 3.39 -7.53 -9.08
N HIS A 73 2.94 -8.03 -10.22
CA HIS A 73 3.70 -8.91 -11.09
C HIS A 73 4.33 -8.07 -12.20
N VAL A 74 5.66 -8.07 -12.24
CA VAL A 74 6.43 -7.41 -13.29
C VAL A 74 6.87 -8.52 -14.27
N PRO A 75 6.39 -8.51 -15.52
CA PRO A 75 6.79 -9.49 -16.52
C PRO A 75 8.27 -9.30 -16.90
N GLN A 76 8.86 -10.31 -17.51
CA GLN A 76 10.23 -10.20 -18.02
C GLN A 76 10.28 -9.13 -19.11
N GLN A 77 11.19 -8.16 -18.96
CA GLN A 77 11.51 -7.16 -19.97
C GLN A 77 12.98 -7.31 -20.34
N ALA A 78 13.40 -6.74 -21.47
CA ALA A 78 14.73 -6.97 -22.07
C ALA A 78 15.91 -6.90 -21.07
N ASP A 79 15.82 -6.01 -20.07
CA ASP A 79 16.86 -5.77 -19.06
C ASP A 79 16.44 -6.13 -17.62
N ILE A 80 15.22 -6.66 -17.41
CA ILE A 80 14.64 -6.90 -16.07
C ILE A 80 14.04 -8.31 -16.00
N GLU A 81 14.51 -9.10 -15.02
CA GLU A 81 13.93 -10.42 -14.74
C GLU A 81 12.50 -10.31 -14.21
N ALA A 82 11.66 -11.28 -14.59
CA ALA A 82 10.30 -11.37 -14.08
C ALA A 82 10.30 -11.51 -12.55
N ARG A 83 9.52 -10.66 -11.87
CA ARG A 83 9.42 -10.70 -10.40
C ARG A 83 8.01 -10.39 -9.94
N THR A 84 7.67 -10.92 -8.76
CA THR A 84 6.44 -10.56 -8.04
C THR A 84 6.82 -9.87 -6.74
N ALA A 85 6.23 -8.71 -6.48
CA ALA A 85 6.47 -7.93 -5.28
C ALA A 85 5.16 -7.78 -4.47
N ILE A 86 5.22 -8.09 -3.18
CA ILE A 86 4.11 -7.84 -2.25
C ILE A 86 4.15 -6.35 -1.89
N VAL A 87 3.10 -5.63 -2.26
CA VAL A 87 2.94 -4.20 -2.00
C VAL A 87 2.34 -3.95 -0.63
N TRP A 88 1.41 -4.82 -0.24
CA TRP A 88 0.71 -4.74 1.05
C TRP A 88 0.24 -6.11 1.50
N GLU A 89 0.40 -6.39 2.78
CA GLU A 89 -0.22 -7.54 3.44
C GLU A 89 -0.82 -7.12 4.79
N ARG A 90 -2.09 -7.42 5.02
CA ARG A 90 -2.80 -6.99 6.24
C ARG A 90 -2.10 -7.36 7.55
N LYS A 91 -1.49 -8.54 7.62
CA LYS A 91 -0.82 -9.01 8.84
C LYS A 91 0.53 -8.34 9.03
N ALA A 92 1.28 -8.10 7.95
CA ALA A 92 2.59 -7.47 8.00
C ALA A 92 2.52 -5.95 8.15
N ASP A 93 1.60 -5.30 7.44
CA ASP A 93 1.41 -3.84 7.40
C ASP A 93 0.31 -3.34 8.34
N ASN A 94 -0.18 -4.20 9.24
CA ASN A 94 -1.11 -3.89 10.32
C ASN A 94 -2.41 -3.17 9.88
N GLY A 95 -3.15 -3.79 8.95
CA GLY A 95 -4.47 -3.30 8.53
C GLY A 95 -4.61 -3.08 7.02
N PHE A 96 -5.34 -2.03 6.64
CA PHE A 96 -5.61 -1.68 5.25
C PHE A 96 -4.75 -0.49 4.83
N PRO A 97 -4.29 -0.44 3.56
CA PRO A 97 -3.51 0.68 3.10
C PRO A 97 -4.37 1.94 2.98
N ASP A 98 -3.81 3.09 3.37
CA ASP A 98 -4.29 4.37 2.85
C ASP A 98 -4.02 4.42 1.34
N ILE A 99 -4.96 5.00 0.58
CA ILE A 99 -4.87 4.98 -0.87
C ILE A 99 -3.65 5.73 -1.41
N LYS A 100 -3.18 6.77 -0.72
CA LYS A 100 -1.97 7.52 -1.11
C LYS A 100 -0.72 6.69 -0.87
N ILE A 101 -0.67 5.91 0.21
CA ILE A 101 0.45 4.99 0.49
C ILE A 101 0.46 3.89 -0.56
N LEU A 102 -0.70 3.31 -0.88
CA LEU A 102 -0.82 2.26 -1.89
C LEU A 102 -0.32 2.74 -3.25
N LYS A 103 -0.79 3.90 -3.72
CA LYS A 103 -0.36 4.48 -5.01
C LYS A 103 1.15 4.74 -5.03
N ARG A 104 1.74 5.26 -3.95
CA ARG A 104 3.20 5.45 -3.86
C ARG A 104 3.97 4.14 -3.97
N ARG A 105 3.61 3.12 -3.17
CA ARG A 105 4.29 1.81 -3.20
C ARG A 105 4.16 1.12 -4.56
N VAL A 106 2.99 1.21 -5.21
CA VAL A 106 2.82 0.68 -6.58
C VAL A 106 3.68 1.43 -7.58
N ARG A 107 3.68 2.77 -7.55
CA ARG A 107 4.53 3.60 -8.43
C ARG A 107 6.00 3.20 -8.32
N ASP A 108 6.51 3.04 -7.10
CA ASP A 108 7.92 2.71 -6.88
C ASP A 108 8.34 1.39 -7.55
N ILE A 109 7.37 0.52 -7.87
CA ILE A 109 7.58 -0.73 -8.59
C ILE A 109 7.33 -0.58 -10.10
N VAL A 110 6.22 0.06 -10.51
CA VAL A 110 5.78 0.08 -11.92
C VAL A 110 6.38 1.21 -12.75
N SER A 111 6.74 2.34 -12.13
CA SER A 111 7.26 3.52 -12.82
C SER A 111 8.14 4.36 -11.88
N PRO A 112 9.35 3.87 -11.56
CA PRO A 112 10.26 4.59 -10.70
C PRO A 112 10.65 5.93 -11.35
N GLY A 113 10.43 7.05 -10.65
CA GLY A 113 10.77 8.40 -11.12
C GLY A 113 9.58 9.23 -11.64
N THR A 114 8.40 8.65 -11.84
CA THR A 114 7.21 9.43 -12.21
C THR A 114 6.58 10.09 -10.99
N GLY A 115 6.52 11.43 -10.96
CA GLY A 115 5.85 12.15 -9.86
C GLY A 115 4.33 11.94 -9.89
N LEU A 116 3.73 11.58 -8.75
CA LEU A 116 2.27 11.44 -8.58
C LEU A 116 1.58 12.79 -8.24
N GLY A 117 2.25 13.91 -8.54
CA GLY A 117 1.76 15.26 -8.29
C GLY A 117 1.40 15.51 -6.82
N HIS A 118 0.13 15.76 -6.53
CA HIS A 118 -0.38 16.08 -5.19
C HIS A 118 -0.18 14.97 -4.16
N ILE A 119 -0.05 13.70 -4.59
CA ILE A 119 0.12 12.56 -3.68
C ILE A 119 1.50 12.60 -3.01
N ASP A 120 2.53 13.09 -3.71
CA ASP A 120 3.89 13.16 -3.18
C ASP A 120 4.10 14.37 -2.26
N ARG A 121 3.33 15.46 -2.45
CA ARG A 121 3.53 16.73 -1.73
C ARG A 121 3.13 16.69 -0.25
N HIS A 122 2.33 15.71 0.18
CA HIS A 122 1.80 15.64 1.55
C HIS A 122 2.52 14.64 2.46
N GLY A 123 3.45 13.83 1.95
CA GLY A 123 4.22 12.87 2.76
C GLY A 123 5.25 13.52 3.70
N GLY A 124 5.59 14.80 3.49
CA GLY A 124 6.60 15.51 4.27
C GLY A 124 6.09 16.17 5.56
N LYS A 125 4.78 16.15 5.84
CA LYS A 125 4.22 16.76 7.06
C LYS A 125 4.02 15.77 8.21
N GLU A 126 3.82 14.48 7.94
CA GLU A 126 3.65 13.48 9.00
C GLU A 126 4.99 13.10 9.65
N ALA A 127 6.09 13.09 8.88
CA ALA A 127 7.43 12.82 9.41
C ALA A 127 8.00 13.94 10.30
N SER A 128 7.50 15.18 10.15
CA SER A 128 7.89 16.33 10.98
C SER A 128 7.10 16.39 12.29
N VAL A 129 5.82 16.01 12.27
CA VAL A 129 4.99 15.93 13.49
C VAL A 129 5.49 14.83 14.44
N VAL A 130 5.85 13.65 13.92
CA VAL A 130 6.41 12.55 14.74
C VAL A 130 7.78 12.91 15.33
N LYS A 131 8.59 13.73 14.63
CA LYS A 131 9.87 14.25 15.16
C LYS A 131 9.68 15.30 16.25
N GLU A 132 8.66 16.15 16.14
CA GLU A 132 8.35 17.16 17.15
C GLU A 132 7.74 16.56 18.43
N GLU A 133 6.93 15.50 18.33
CA GLU A 133 6.36 14.82 19.50
C GLU A 133 7.42 14.03 20.29
N GLN A 134 8.32 13.30 19.61
CA GLN A 134 9.40 12.56 20.27
C GLN A 134 10.45 13.46 20.96
N GLN A 135 10.66 14.67 20.46
CA GLN A 135 11.52 15.66 21.12
C GLN A 135 10.88 16.27 22.36
N LYS A 136 9.54 16.22 22.48
CA LYS A 136 8.80 16.80 23.60
C LYS A 136 8.74 15.86 24.80
N GLU A 137 8.58 14.55 24.59
CA GLU A 137 8.62 13.54 25.67
C GLU A 137 10.01 13.46 26.35
N GLN A 138 11.10 13.57 25.59
CA GLN A 138 12.47 13.54 26.16
C GLN A 138 12.83 14.79 26.98
N GLN A 139 12.14 15.92 26.78
CA GLN A 139 12.35 17.13 27.57
C GLN A 139 11.52 17.17 28.87
N GLU A 140 10.47 16.36 28.99
CA GLU A 140 9.69 16.26 30.24
C GLU A 140 10.38 15.34 31.27
N GLU A 141 10.97 14.21 30.86
CA GLU A 141 11.68 13.31 31.79
C GLU A 141 12.91 13.96 32.45
N GLN A 142 13.62 14.87 31.77
CA GLN A 142 14.80 15.56 32.36
C GLN A 142 14.44 16.71 33.31
N LYS A 143 13.16 17.11 33.40
CA LYS A 143 12.72 18.22 34.25
C LYS A 143 12.29 17.77 35.66
N ASP A 144 12.02 16.49 35.86
CA ASP A 144 11.63 15.93 37.16
C ASP A 144 12.83 15.63 38.08
N GLU A 145 14.01 15.32 37.54
CA GLU A 145 15.20 15.04 38.39
C GLU A 145 15.83 16.29 39.05
N HIS A 146 15.46 17.52 38.65
CA HIS A 146 16.08 18.76 39.18
C HIS A 146 15.26 19.49 40.26
N LYS A 147 14.14 18.92 40.73
CA LYS A 147 13.29 19.56 41.77
C LYS A 147 13.37 18.94 43.16
N GLU A 148 14.04 17.80 43.35
CA GLU A 148 14.32 17.22 44.67
C GLU A 148 15.73 17.59 45.14
N GLY A 149 15.95 18.86 45.46
CA GLY A 149 17.27 19.30 45.89
C GLY A 149 17.36 20.76 46.32
N VAL A 150 16.38 21.28 47.07
CA VAL A 150 16.49 22.62 47.68
C VAL A 150 16.18 22.56 49.17
N ALA A 151 17.27 22.55 49.94
CA ALA A 151 17.50 23.06 51.29
C ALA A 151 16.29 23.21 52.23
N VAL A 152 16.20 22.33 53.24
CA VAL A 152 15.59 22.67 54.52
C VAL A 152 16.68 23.31 55.39
N GLU A 153 16.70 24.64 55.41
CA GLU A 153 17.58 25.48 56.21
C GLU A 153 17.28 25.26 57.70
N CYS A 154 18.24 24.67 58.43
CA CYS A 154 18.10 24.37 59.85
C CYS A 154 18.43 25.64 60.66
N THR A 155 17.40 26.32 61.16
CA THR A 155 17.53 27.49 62.04
C THR A 155 17.17 27.09 63.47
N ASP A 156 18.15 26.64 64.26
CA ASP A 156 18.27 26.95 65.71
C ASP A 156 19.54 26.29 66.31
N CYS A 157 20.61 27.07 66.43
CA CYS A 157 21.72 26.81 67.35
C CYS A 157 22.26 28.16 67.81
N LYS A 158 21.85 28.58 69.02
CA LYS A 158 22.57 29.59 69.81
C LYS A 158 23.31 28.90 70.96
N PRO A 159 24.44 29.48 71.42
CA PRO A 159 25.40 28.82 72.32
C PRO A 159 24.91 28.70 73.76
#